data_AF-E9GSW3-F1
#
_entry.id   AF-E9GSW3-F1
#
_cell.length_a   1.000
_cell.length_b   1.000
_cell.length_c   1.000
_cell.angle_alpha   90.00
_cell.angle_beta   90.00
_cell.angle_gamma   90.00
#
_symmetry.space_group_name_H-M   'P 1'
#
loop_
_entity.id
_entity.type
_entity.pdbx_description
1 polymer ?
#
loop_
_entity_poly.entity_id
_entity_poly.type
_entity_poly.pdbx_seq_one_letter_code
_entity_poly.pdbx_strand_id
1 'polypeptide(L)'
;NDVNKFLTNPINEYILVGRLAEWNKINELIANMNSSRKNNDDFLLDVLFARKLLPNDEDVTGAAYGLLRLQMTYQLDTLDMADGRIVSSGWKINSTQDCWQLGQQAYMIGQYDYAVSWLKESLQR
;
A
#
# COMPACT_ATOMS: atom_id res chain seq x y z
N ASN A 1 -10.10 19.54 -9.36
CA ASN A 1 -9.69 18.15 -9.64
C ASN A 1 -8.46 17.75 -8.83
N ASP A 2 -8.50 17.90 -7.51
CA ASP A 2 -7.36 17.62 -6.62
C ASP A 2 -7.15 16.12 -6.39
N VAL A 3 -8.26 15.36 -6.30
CA VAL A 3 -8.24 13.89 -6.16
C VAL A 3 -7.54 13.20 -7.32
N ASN A 4 -7.83 13.59 -8.56
CA ASN A 4 -7.14 13.01 -9.73
C ASN A 4 -5.64 13.31 -9.72
N LYS A 5 -5.24 14.51 -9.30
CA LYS A 5 -3.81 14.86 -9.17
C LYS A 5 -3.12 14.03 -8.08
N PHE A 6 -3.82 13.72 -7.00
CA PHE A 6 -3.33 12.84 -5.95
C PHE A 6 -3.15 11.41 -6.46
N LEU A 7 -4.13 10.86 -7.18
CA LEU A 7 -4.11 9.50 -7.73
C LEU A 7 -3.14 9.33 -8.89
N THR A 8 -2.81 10.38 -9.64
CA THR A 8 -1.80 10.31 -10.70
C THR A 8 -0.36 10.13 -10.18
N ASN A 9 -0.13 10.25 -8.88
CA ASN A 9 1.17 9.97 -8.29
C ASN A 9 1.24 8.47 -7.87
N PRO A 10 2.14 7.67 -8.47
CA PRO A 10 2.26 6.24 -8.16
C PRO A 10 2.60 5.93 -6.70
N ILE A 11 3.34 6.80 -6.01
CA ILE A 11 3.64 6.64 -4.57
C ILE A 11 2.36 6.82 -3.75
N ASN A 12 1.56 7.84 -4.08
CA ASN A 12 0.30 8.09 -3.40
C ASN A 12 -0.71 6.97 -3.63
N GLU A 13 -0.79 6.49 -4.88
CA GLU A 13 -1.64 5.39 -5.27
C GLU A 13 -1.29 4.12 -4.50
N TYR A 14 0.00 3.75 -4.45
CA TYR A 14 0.48 2.60 -3.68
C TYR A 14 0.10 2.68 -2.19
N ILE A 15 0.39 3.81 -1.53
CA ILE A 15 0.08 4.00 -0.10
C ILE A 15 -1.43 3.94 0.13
N LEU A 16 -2.23 4.54 -0.75
CA LEU A 16 -3.68 4.54 -0.63
C LEU A 16 -4.25 3.13 -0.76
N VAL A 17 -3.78 2.36 -1.75
CA VAL A 17 -4.18 0.96 -1.95
C VAL A 17 -3.87 0.13 -0.71
N GLY A 18 -2.66 0.26 -0.14
CA GLY A 18 -2.27 -0.41 1.10
C GLY A 18 -3.20 -0.09 2.27
N ARG A 19 -3.47 1.20 2.52
CA ARG A 19 -4.34 1.64 3.62
C ARG A 19 -5.79 1.16 3.46
N LEU A 20 -6.33 1.20 2.24
CA LEU A 20 -7.69 0.73 1.99
C LEU A 20 -7.79 -0.80 2.13
N ALA A 21 -6.74 -1.55 1.78
CA ALA A 21 -6.67 -2.98 2.03
C ALA A 21 -6.62 -3.31 3.53
N GLU A 22 -5.93 -2.51 4.35
CA GLU A 22 -5.97 -2.65 5.81
C GLU A 22 -7.36 -2.36 6.39
N TRP A 23 -8.12 -1.46 5.77
CA TRP A 23 -9.49 -1.13 6.17
C TRP A 23 -10.43 -2.36 6.08
N ASN A 24 -10.16 -3.29 5.16
CA ASN A 24 -10.88 -4.57 5.11
C ASN A 24 -10.70 -5.41 6.38
N LYS A 25 -9.50 -5.41 6.97
CA LYS A 25 -9.21 -6.12 8.23
C LYS A 25 -9.96 -5.48 9.39
N ILE A 26 -10.03 -4.15 9.42
CA ILE A 26 -10.78 -3.40 10.44
C ILE A 26 -12.28 -3.70 10.34
N ASN A 27 -12.83 -3.71 9.12
CA ASN A 27 -14.23 -4.09 8.89
C ASN A 27 -14.57 -5.49 9.38
N GLU A 28 -13.67 -6.45 9.15
CA GLU A 28 -13.85 -7.82 9.63
C GLU A 28 -13.85 -7.89 11.16
N LEU A 29 -12.96 -7.14 11.83
CA LEU A 29 -12.94 -7.02 13.29
C LEU A 29 -14.21 -6.38 13.85
N ILE A 30 -14.71 -5.32 13.21
CA ILE A 30 -15.96 -4.64 13.62
C ILE A 30 -17.16 -5.56 13.41
N ALA A 31 -17.25 -6.24 12.26
CA ALA A 31 -18.30 -7.21 11.98
C ALA A 31 -18.29 -8.33 13.03
N ASN A 32 -17.13 -8.91 13.33
CA ASN A 32 -16.99 -9.98 14.33
C ASN A 32 -17.38 -9.54 15.75
N MET A 33 -17.05 -8.30 16.16
CA MET A 33 -17.51 -7.75 17.44
C MET A 33 -19.02 -7.48 17.46
N ASN A 34 -19.60 -7.01 16.37
CA ASN A 34 -21.03 -6.71 16.26
C ASN A 34 -21.90 -7.96 16.09
N SER A 35 -21.35 -9.09 15.61
CA SER A 35 -22.03 -10.40 15.56
C SER A 35 -22.47 -10.91 16.95
N SER A 36 -21.90 -10.36 18.04
CA SER A 36 -22.35 -10.63 19.42
C SER A 36 -23.63 -9.85 19.79
N ARG A 37 -24.00 -8.83 19.00
CA ARG A 37 -25.13 -7.91 19.23
C ARG A 37 -26.17 -8.10 18.11
N LYS A 38 -27.14 -8.97 18.35
CA LYS A 38 -28.14 -9.56 17.42
C LYS A 38 -28.99 -8.64 16.51
N ASN A 39 -28.72 -7.34 16.36
CA ASN A 39 -29.66 -6.39 15.73
C ASN A 39 -29.07 -5.56 14.55
N ASN A 40 -27.95 -5.95 13.95
CA ASN A 40 -27.20 -5.09 13.01
C ASN A 40 -27.09 -5.65 11.57
N ASP A 41 -28.12 -6.35 11.08
CA ASP A 41 -28.09 -7.01 9.75
C ASP A 41 -27.86 -6.03 8.58
N ASP A 42 -28.42 -4.82 8.67
CA ASP A 42 -28.27 -3.78 7.62
C ASP A 42 -26.84 -3.21 7.56
N PHE A 43 -26.24 -2.96 8.74
CA PHE A 43 -24.84 -2.53 8.85
C PHE A 43 -23.88 -3.61 8.35
N LEU A 44 -24.16 -4.89 8.63
CA LEU A 44 -23.37 -6.00 8.11
C LEU A 44 -23.41 -6.07 6.58
N LEU A 45 -24.56 -5.82 5.96
CA LEU A 45 -24.68 -5.77 4.50
C LEU A 45 -23.86 -4.63 3.91
N ASP A 46 -23.96 -3.42 4.46
CA ASP A 46 -23.17 -2.27 3.99
C ASP A 46 -21.66 -2.51 4.10
N VAL A 47 -21.19 -3.12 5.19
CA VAL A 47 -19.78 -3.49 5.36
C VAL A 47 -19.34 -4.53 4.34
N LEU A 48 -20.19 -5.54 4.06
CA LEU A 48 -19.90 -6.57 3.05
C LEU A 48 -19.86 -5.98 1.63
N PHE A 49 -20.74 -5.03 1.32
CA PHE A 49 -20.71 -4.31 0.03
C PHE A 49 -19.46 -3.43 -0.09
N ALA A 50 -19.11 -2.67 0.94
CA ALA A 50 -17.89 -1.87 0.96
C ALA A 50 -16.63 -2.74 0.79
N ARG A 51 -16.57 -3.92 1.43
CA ARG A 51 -15.46 -4.87 1.30
C ARG A 51 -15.20 -5.29 -0.15
N LYS A 52 -16.25 -5.47 -0.96
CA LYS A 52 -16.09 -5.86 -2.38
C LYS A 52 -15.47 -4.76 -3.24
N LEU A 53 -15.55 -3.50 -2.80
CA LEU A 53 -15.05 -2.34 -3.53
C LEU A 53 -13.67 -1.89 -3.04
N LEU A 54 -13.19 -2.44 -1.92
CA LEU A 54 -11.90 -2.09 -1.35
C LEU A 54 -10.79 -2.98 -1.93
N PRO A 55 -9.56 -2.45 -2.09
CA PRO A 55 -8.43 -3.22 -2.57
C PRO A 55 -8.10 -4.41 -1.67
N ASN A 56 -7.55 -5.46 -2.26
CA ASN A 56 -7.11 -6.67 -1.56
C ASN A 56 -5.58 -6.83 -1.62
N ASP A 57 -5.05 -7.94 -1.08
CA ASP A 57 -3.60 -8.19 -1.03
C ASP A 57 -2.96 -8.34 -2.43
N GLU A 58 -3.72 -8.79 -3.44
CA GLU A 58 -3.27 -8.86 -4.83
C GLU A 58 -3.10 -7.45 -5.41
N ASP A 59 -4.03 -6.54 -5.13
CA ASP A 59 -3.94 -5.14 -5.57
C ASP A 59 -2.72 -4.44 -4.95
N VAL A 60 -2.46 -4.67 -3.65
CA VAL A 60 -1.27 -4.15 -2.96
C VAL A 60 0.01 -4.67 -3.62
N THR A 61 0.02 -5.97 -3.92
CA THR A 61 1.14 -6.61 -4.61
C THR A 61 1.34 -5.98 -5.99
N GLY A 62 0.29 -5.90 -6.81
CA GLY A 62 0.34 -5.29 -8.14
C GLY A 62 0.82 -3.84 -8.13
N ALA A 63 0.38 -3.05 -7.15
CA ALA A 63 0.86 -1.67 -6.96
C ALA A 63 2.35 -1.62 -6.58
N ALA A 64 2.82 -2.52 -5.70
CA ALA A 64 4.24 -2.64 -5.38
C ALA A 64 5.09 -3.00 -6.62
N TYR A 65 4.63 -3.93 -7.45
CA TYR A 65 5.26 -4.27 -8.72
C TYR A 65 5.34 -3.06 -9.66
N GLY A 66 4.24 -2.32 -9.81
CA GLY A 66 4.21 -1.10 -10.62
C GLY A 66 5.21 -0.05 -10.13
N LEU A 67 5.30 0.15 -8.83
CA LEU A 67 6.23 1.09 -8.21
C LEU A 67 7.70 0.68 -8.44
N LEU A 68 8.03 -0.60 -8.27
CA LEU A 68 9.37 -1.13 -8.56
C LEU A 68 9.71 -1.02 -10.05
N ARG A 69 8.74 -1.23 -10.95
CA ARG A 69 8.93 -1.05 -12.40
C ARG A 69 9.31 0.38 -12.76
N LEU A 70 8.65 1.36 -12.15
CA LEU A 70 9.01 2.77 -12.30
C LEU A 70 10.39 3.07 -11.74
N GLN A 71 10.69 2.56 -10.54
CA GLN A 71 12.01 2.68 -9.92
C GLN A 71 13.12 2.21 -10.86
N MET A 72 12.99 1.01 -11.42
CA MET A 72 13.98 0.42 -12.32
C MET A 72 14.11 1.18 -13.64
N THR A 73 12.97 1.59 -14.21
CA THR A 73 12.92 2.25 -15.53
C THR A 73 13.61 3.62 -15.50
N TYR A 74 13.43 4.35 -14.40
CA TYR A 74 14.01 5.69 -14.23
C TYR A 74 15.24 5.72 -13.32
N GLN A 75 15.73 4.54 -12.88
CA GLN A 75 16.89 4.39 -12.00
C GLN A 75 16.77 5.25 -10.73
N LEU A 76 15.59 5.22 -10.12
CA LEU A 76 15.27 6.04 -8.97
C LEU A 76 15.95 5.51 -7.71
N ASP A 77 16.55 6.40 -6.94
CA ASP A 77 17.16 6.06 -5.66
C ASP A 77 16.09 5.67 -4.62
N THR A 78 16.35 4.59 -3.89
CA THR A 78 15.42 4.04 -2.90
C THR A 78 15.15 5.03 -1.76
N LEU A 79 16.17 5.74 -1.28
CA LEU A 79 16.02 6.71 -0.20
C LEU A 79 15.23 7.94 -0.70
N ASP A 80 15.49 8.40 -1.93
CA ASP A 80 14.71 9.47 -2.55
C ASP A 80 13.23 9.09 -2.73
N MET A 81 12.95 7.84 -3.13
CA MET A 81 11.58 7.32 -3.21
C MET A 81 10.92 7.27 -1.84
N ALA A 82 11.61 6.69 -0.86
CA ALA A 82 11.08 6.53 0.48
C ALA A 82 10.80 7.89 1.15
N ASP A 83 11.66 8.88 0.91
CA ASP A 83 11.50 10.24 1.40
C ASP A 83 10.60 11.14 0.56
N GLY A 84 9.97 10.60 -0.50
CA GLY A 84 9.05 11.35 -1.34
C GLY A 84 9.71 12.50 -2.11
N ARG A 85 11.03 12.43 -2.36
CA ARG A 85 11.79 13.47 -3.07
C ARG A 85 11.61 13.42 -4.58
N ILE A 86 11.01 12.36 -5.10
CA ILE A 86 10.88 12.10 -6.54
C ILE A 86 9.63 12.76 -7.14
N VAL A 87 8.62 13.06 -6.31
CA VAL A 87 7.38 13.68 -6.77
C VAL A 87 7.05 14.87 -5.87
N SER A 88 6.70 16.00 -6.49
CA SER A 88 6.41 17.27 -5.80
C SER A 88 5.19 17.24 -4.85
N SER A 89 4.55 16.09 -4.66
CA SER A 89 3.42 15.91 -3.74
C SER A 89 3.84 15.79 -2.27
N GLY A 90 5.12 15.49 -1.98
CA GLY A 90 5.66 15.44 -0.61
C GLY A 90 5.25 14.21 0.22
N TRP A 91 4.62 13.20 -0.38
CA TRP A 91 4.23 11.97 0.32
C TRP A 91 5.36 10.94 0.33
N LYS A 92 5.58 10.34 1.49
CA LYS A 92 6.72 9.49 1.81
C LYS A 92 6.27 8.06 2.07
N ILE A 93 7.06 7.08 1.63
CA ILE A 93 6.94 5.69 2.09
C ILE A 93 7.66 5.63 3.43
N ASN A 94 6.93 5.94 4.51
CA ASN A 94 7.51 6.06 5.84
C ASN A 94 7.31 4.84 6.74
N SER A 95 6.49 3.89 6.33
CA SER A 95 6.21 2.68 7.08
C SER A 95 7.35 1.68 6.90
N THR A 96 7.88 1.18 8.02
CA THR A 96 8.80 0.02 8.06
C THR A 96 8.24 -1.15 7.25
N GLN A 97 6.93 -1.39 7.34
CA GLN A 97 6.25 -2.50 6.67
C GLN A 97 6.23 -2.33 5.15
N ASP A 98 6.00 -1.11 4.65
CA ASP A 98 5.95 -0.83 3.21
C ASP A 98 7.34 -1.04 2.58
N CYS A 99 8.40 -0.54 3.24
CA CYS A 99 9.79 -0.76 2.82
C CYS A 99 10.14 -2.24 2.80
N TRP A 100 9.72 -3.00 3.83
CA TRP A 100 9.94 -4.44 3.87
C TRP A 100 9.22 -5.18 2.74
N GLN A 101 7.96 -4.84 2.47
CA GLN A 101 7.20 -5.44 1.37
C GLN A 101 7.84 -5.15 0.01
N LEU A 102 8.25 -3.90 -0.26
CA LEU A 102 8.95 -3.55 -1.49
C LEU A 102 10.28 -4.32 -1.63
N GLY A 103 11.00 -4.50 -0.53
CA GLY A 103 12.20 -5.33 -0.49
C GLY A 103 11.93 -6.80 -0.83
N GLN A 104 10.87 -7.38 -0.29
CA GLN A 104 10.46 -8.75 -0.62
C GLN A 104 10.05 -8.89 -2.08
N GLN A 105 9.25 -7.97 -2.60
CA GLN A 105 8.81 -8.03 -3.99
C GLN A 105 10.00 -7.87 -4.95
N ALA A 106 10.91 -6.95 -4.66
CA ALA A 106 12.15 -6.79 -5.44
C ALA A 106 13.01 -8.07 -5.44
N TYR A 107 13.09 -8.76 -4.29
CA TYR A 107 13.78 -10.06 -4.19
C TYR A 107 13.10 -11.12 -5.07
N MET A 108 11.77 -11.23 -5.00
CA MET A 108 10.99 -12.20 -5.78
C MET A 108 11.16 -12.03 -7.30
N ILE A 109 11.36 -10.80 -7.78
CA ILE A 109 11.59 -10.51 -9.21
C ILE A 109 13.06 -10.54 -9.64
N GLY A 110 13.97 -10.97 -8.76
CA GLY A 110 15.39 -11.09 -9.05
C GLY A 110 16.16 -9.76 -9.08
N GLN A 111 15.60 -8.70 -8.50
CA GLN A 111 16.17 -7.36 -8.47
C GLN A 111 16.85 -7.11 -7.11
N TYR A 112 17.96 -7.82 -6.90
CA TYR A 112 18.59 -7.93 -5.58
C TYR A 112 19.17 -6.61 -5.05
N ASP A 113 19.68 -5.72 -5.91
CA ASP A 113 20.23 -4.44 -5.48
C ASP A 113 19.14 -3.54 -4.86
N TYR A 114 17.97 -3.49 -5.51
CA TYR A 114 16.81 -2.78 -4.99
C TYR A 114 16.24 -3.47 -3.75
N ALA A 115 16.22 -4.81 -3.72
CA ALA A 115 15.77 -5.57 -2.55
C ALA A 115 16.61 -5.25 -1.31
N VAL A 116 17.94 -5.29 -1.43
CA VAL A 116 18.86 -4.94 -0.34
C VAL A 116 18.65 -3.50 0.10
N SER A 117 18.46 -2.57 -0.83
CA SER A 117 18.24 -1.16 -0.52
C SER A 117 16.95 -0.94 0.26
N TRP A 118 15.83 -1.51 -0.19
CA TRP A 118 14.54 -1.42 0.51
C TRP A 118 14.54 -2.11 1.87
N LEU A 119 15.18 -3.26 2.01
CA LEU A 119 15.32 -3.95 3.29
C LEU A 119 16.21 -3.16 4.26
N LYS A 120 17.25 -2.47 3.78
CA LYS A 120 18.04 -1.55 4.61
C LYS A 120 17.23 -0.35 5.08
N GLU A 121 16.43 0.25 4.20
CA GLU A 121 15.51 1.34 4.58
C GLU A 121 14.50 0.88 5.62
N SER A 122 13.97 -0.34 5.49
CA SER A 122 13.08 -0.94 6.49
C SER A 122 13.76 -1.07 7.86
N LEU A 123 15.07 -1.33 7.94
CA LEU A 123 15.78 -1.42 9.22
C LEU A 123 16.03 -0.05 9.87
N GLN A 124 16.03 1.03 9.08
CA GLN A 124 16.35 2.37 9.54
C GLN A 124 15.11 3.17 9.98
N ARG A 125 13.91 2.74 9.59
CA ARG A 125 12.63 3.38 9.90
C ARG A 125 11.92 2.65 11.02
#